data_AF-A0AAQ4DX31-F1
#
_entry.id   AF-A0AAQ4DX31-F1
#
_cell.length_a   1.000
_cell.length_b   1.000
_cell.length_c   1.000
_cell.angle_alpha   90.00
_cell.angle_beta   90.00
_cell.angle_gamma   90.00
#
_symmetry.space_group_name_H-M   'P 1'
#
loop_
_entity.id
_entity.type
_entity.pdbx_description
1 polymer ?
#
loop_
_entity_poly.entity_id
_entity_poly.type
_entity_poly.pdbx_seq_one_letter_code
_entity_poly.pdbx_strand_id
1 'polypeptide(L)'
;AYLLLEVTDRVKVPCKTILLESYPFDRCASCDCQPEELYRLLCLDMVCGPCYFADTTHICRRCRTRTEIKEVNIPLPVKNKGLDGLLLYCPVCQVPDSLIAMRAHIRERHYELLEKLQQKKPGINQSQDNDGNFQHSHPATANGVSHETKEANRGFRVCPNCSEEWACEEIEAHAEECFKSHMERQETGKEAASRGHEKHAITCPEDQNQNEIHSKSHQSDKEGSDPCKCLEEEVRKLRDLIKRLEERIENLEAPLRRIITELKAKEKSYSRSTDV
;
A
#
# COMPACT_ATOMS: atom_id res chain seq x y z
N ALA A 1 19.48 31.07 -52.92
CA ALA A 1 19.42 29.60 -52.79
C ALA A 1 20.19 29.21 -51.54
N TYR A 2 19.51 28.79 -50.48
CA TYR A 2 19.88 27.72 -49.55
C TYR A 2 18.77 27.64 -48.50
N LEU A 3 17.91 26.63 -48.68
CA LEU A 3 16.98 26.12 -47.69
C LEU A 3 17.80 25.55 -46.52
N LEU A 4 17.44 25.90 -45.29
CA LEU A 4 17.81 25.10 -44.12
C LEU A 4 16.56 24.76 -43.31
N LEU A 5 16.40 23.45 -43.21
CA LEU A 5 15.31 22.67 -42.65
C LEU A 5 15.08 22.93 -41.16
N GLU A 6 13.80 23.05 -40.81
CA GLU A 6 13.27 22.69 -39.51
C GLU A 6 13.31 21.16 -39.35
N VAL A 7 14.25 20.65 -38.55
CA VAL A 7 14.09 19.42 -37.77
C VAL A 7 15.09 19.51 -36.62
N THR A 8 14.63 19.60 -35.37
CA THR A 8 15.36 18.94 -34.27
C THR A 8 14.41 18.39 -33.22
N ASP A 9 14.59 17.10 -33.05
CA ASP A 9 13.99 16.16 -32.14
C ASP A 9 13.85 16.62 -30.69
N ARG A 10 12.79 16.09 -30.07
CA ARG A 10 12.64 15.95 -28.61
C ARG A 10 13.77 15.07 -28.08
N VAL A 11 14.92 15.66 -27.82
CA VAL A 11 16.00 15.04 -27.07
C VAL A 11 15.50 14.81 -25.63
N LYS A 12 15.24 13.55 -25.29
CA LYS A 12 15.16 13.10 -23.89
C LYS A 12 16.50 13.44 -23.25
N VAL A 13 16.53 14.51 -22.46
CA VAL A 13 17.69 14.84 -21.64
C VAL A 13 17.84 13.69 -20.62
N PRO A 14 18.93 12.91 -20.65
CA PRO A 14 19.18 11.96 -19.58
C PRO A 14 19.34 12.77 -18.29
N CYS A 15 18.54 12.42 -17.28
CA CYS A 15 18.64 12.98 -15.95
C CYS A 15 20.12 12.92 -15.55
N LYS A 16 20.77 14.08 -15.43
CA LYS A 16 22.18 14.19 -15.08
C LYS A 16 22.41 13.30 -13.87
N THR A 17 23.39 12.40 -13.96
CA THR A 17 23.96 11.67 -12.84
C THR A 17 24.52 12.71 -11.87
N ILE A 18 23.66 13.22 -10.98
CA ILE A 18 24.07 14.02 -9.83
C ILE A 18 24.88 13.04 -8.98
N LEU A 19 26.16 13.35 -8.82
CA LEU A 19 27.05 12.62 -7.93
C LEU A 19 26.36 12.54 -6.58
N LEU A 20 26.10 11.29 -6.15
CA LEU A 20 25.50 10.91 -4.89
C LEU A 20 26.45 11.30 -3.74
N GLU A 21 26.58 12.59 -3.44
CA GLU A 21 26.83 13.00 -2.07
C GLU A 21 25.66 12.48 -1.24
N SER A 22 25.98 11.86 -0.11
CA SER A 22 25.12 11.07 0.76
C SER A 22 23.86 11.83 1.19
N TYR A 23 22.85 11.90 0.33
CA TYR A 23 21.57 12.46 0.64
C TYR A 23 20.81 11.44 1.51
N PRO A 24 20.24 11.86 2.65
CA PRO A 24 19.48 10.96 3.50
C PRO A 24 18.26 10.47 2.71
N PHE A 25 18.30 9.21 2.28
CA PHE A 25 17.19 8.51 1.62
C PHE A 25 15.99 8.26 2.57
N ASP A 26 16.01 8.86 3.76
CA ASP A 26 15.06 8.63 4.84
C ASP A 26 13.95 9.69 4.93
N ARG A 27 13.90 10.64 3.99
CA ARG A 27 12.83 11.67 3.93
C ARG A 27 11.99 11.55 2.68
N CYS A 28 10.69 11.77 2.84
CA CYS A 28 9.77 11.81 1.71
C CYS A 28 10.05 13.02 0.81
N ALA A 29 10.19 12.78 -0.48
CA ALA A 29 10.45 13.81 -1.50
C ALA A 29 9.32 14.85 -1.66
N SER A 30 8.17 14.68 -1.00
CA SER A 30 6.99 15.53 -1.15
C SER A 30 6.65 16.34 0.11
N CYS A 31 6.66 15.73 1.30
CA CYS A 31 6.43 16.41 2.58
C CYS A 31 7.72 16.76 3.34
N ASP A 32 8.87 16.23 2.94
CA ASP A 32 10.13 16.20 3.70
C ASP A 32 10.03 15.59 5.12
N CYS A 33 8.92 14.91 5.41
CA CYS A 33 8.71 14.18 6.64
C CYS A 33 9.55 12.88 6.65
N GLN A 34 10.04 12.47 7.83
CA GLN A 34 10.60 11.14 8.08
C GLN A 34 9.44 10.16 8.19
N PRO A 35 9.17 9.34 7.18
CA PRO A 35 7.97 8.53 7.20
C PRO A 35 8.30 7.09 7.59
N GLU A 36 7.34 6.47 8.27
CA GLU A 36 7.41 5.07 8.67
C GLU A 36 7.38 4.14 7.45
N GLU A 37 6.64 4.53 6.41
CA GLU A 37 6.53 3.79 5.14
C GLU A 37 6.94 4.65 3.95
N LEU A 38 7.89 4.17 3.15
CA LEU A 38 8.34 4.82 1.91
C LEU A 38 8.03 3.96 0.68
N TYR A 39 7.44 4.60 -0.31
CA TYR A 39 7.20 4.08 -1.66
C TYR A 39 8.22 4.68 -2.61
N ARG A 40 8.70 3.87 -3.55
CA ARG A 40 9.70 4.30 -4.52
C ARG A 40 9.04 4.75 -5.82
N LEU A 41 9.20 6.01 -6.18
CA LEU A 41 8.74 6.55 -7.47
C LEU A 41 9.56 6.00 -8.64
N LEU A 42 9.09 6.20 -9.88
CA LEU A 42 9.83 5.84 -11.10
C LEU A 42 11.19 6.56 -11.19
N CYS A 43 11.29 7.76 -10.63
CA CYS A 43 12.54 8.52 -10.53
C CYS A 43 13.46 8.06 -9.40
N LEU A 44 13.12 6.97 -8.71
CA LEU A 44 13.85 6.38 -7.58
C LEU A 44 13.84 7.21 -6.28
N ASP A 45 13.19 8.38 -6.27
CA ASP A 45 12.90 9.11 -5.05
C ASP A 45 11.88 8.36 -4.18
N MET A 46 11.92 8.63 -2.88
CA MET A 46 11.12 7.97 -1.87
C MET A 46 10.00 8.90 -1.41
N VAL A 47 8.77 8.42 -1.29
CA VAL A 47 7.62 9.19 -0.80
C VAL A 47 6.82 8.45 0.25
N CYS A 48 6.29 9.17 1.24
CA CYS A 48 5.50 8.56 2.29
C CYS A 48 4.16 8.06 1.78
N GLY A 49 3.60 7.02 2.41
CA GLY A 49 2.27 6.49 2.06
C GLY A 49 1.20 7.58 1.92
N PRO A 50 1.02 8.50 2.89
CA PRO A 50 0.06 9.58 2.77
C PRO A 50 0.26 10.46 1.52
N CYS A 51 1.50 10.83 1.18
CA CYS A 51 1.80 11.62 -0.02
C CYS A 51 1.66 10.81 -1.32
N TYR A 52 1.97 9.52 -1.27
CA TYR A 52 1.85 8.63 -2.41
C TYR A 52 0.37 8.42 -2.79
N PHE A 53 -0.51 8.25 -1.79
CA PHE A 53 -1.94 8.00 -1.98
C PHE A 53 -2.83 9.25 -1.87
N ALA A 54 -2.26 10.46 -1.86
CA ALA A 54 -3.06 11.69 -1.82
C ALA A 54 -3.78 11.93 -3.15
N ASP A 55 -3.14 11.58 -4.28
CA ASP A 55 -3.62 11.82 -5.64
C ASP A 55 -3.39 10.59 -6.51
N THR A 56 -4.25 10.33 -7.51
CA THR A 56 -4.07 9.22 -8.47
C THR A 56 -2.76 9.29 -9.25
N THR A 57 -2.14 10.47 -9.28
CA THR A 57 -0.86 10.74 -9.90
C THR A 57 0.02 11.49 -8.91
N HIS A 58 1.22 10.97 -8.67
CA HIS A 58 2.24 11.66 -7.89
C HIS A 58 3.21 12.43 -8.80
N ILE A 59 3.56 13.67 -8.43
CA ILE A 59 4.60 14.46 -9.11
C ILE A 59 5.76 14.65 -8.13
N CYS A 60 6.92 14.06 -8.42
CA CYS A 60 8.10 14.24 -7.57
C CYS A 60 8.49 15.73 -7.53
N ARG A 61 8.57 16.34 -6.34
CA ARG A 61 8.96 17.76 -6.23
C ARG A 61 10.39 18.02 -6.66
N ARG A 62 11.29 17.03 -6.54
CA ARG A 62 12.71 17.15 -6.86
C ARG A 62 12.98 17.15 -8.36
N CYS A 63 12.51 16.12 -9.07
CA CYS A 63 12.78 15.94 -10.49
C CYS A 63 11.58 16.21 -11.41
N ARG A 64 10.41 16.52 -10.85
CA ARG A 64 9.13 16.75 -11.57
C ARG A 64 8.61 15.55 -12.37
N THR A 65 9.23 14.37 -12.20
CA THR A 65 8.74 13.13 -12.81
C THR A 65 7.34 12.81 -12.28
N ARG A 66 6.43 12.61 -13.22
CA ARG A 66 5.06 12.15 -12.98
C ARG A 66 5.08 10.64 -12.84
N THR A 67 4.37 10.12 -11.84
CA THR A 67 4.26 8.69 -11.56
C THR A 67 2.80 8.37 -11.28
N GLU A 68 2.20 7.49 -12.08
CA GLU A 68 0.84 7.02 -11.82
C GLU A 68 0.88 5.94 -10.73
N ILE A 69 -0.05 5.98 -9.78
CA ILE A 69 -0.07 5.02 -8.66
C ILE A 69 -0.10 3.57 -9.16
N LYS A 70 -0.75 3.32 -10.30
CA LYS A 70 -0.87 1.98 -10.90
C LYS A 70 0.46 1.43 -11.41
N GLU A 71 1.46 2.28 -11.63
CA GLU A 71 2.76 1.92 -12.20
C GLU A 71 3.82 1.58 -11.14
N VAL A 72 3.54 1.84 -9.86
CA VAL A 72 4.48 1.61 -8.76
C VAL A 72 3.89 0.56 -7.81
N ASN A 73 4.40 -0.67 -7.95
CA ASN A 73 3.94 -1.86 -7.22
C ASN A 73 5.01 -2.48 -6.31
N ILE A 74 6.08 -1.76 -6.00
CA ILE A 74 7.13 -2.29 -5.12
C ILE A 74 7.12 -1.52 -3.81
N PRO A 75 6.22 -1.85 -2.86
CA PRO A 75 6.46 -1.49 -1.47
C PRO A 75 7.80 -2.08 -1.08
N LEU A 76 8.69 -1.28 -0.48
CA LEU A 76 9.98 -1.78 -0.02
C LEU A 76 9.74 -2.63 1.24
N PRO A 77 9.79 -3.98 1.16
CA PRO A 77 9.26 -4.85 2.21
C PRO A 77 10.10 -4.85 3.48
N VAL A 78 11.33 -4.32 3.40
CA VAL A 78 12.36 -4.54 4.42
C VAL A 78 12.17 -3.65 5.64
N LYS A 79 11.49 -2.50 5.52
CA LYS A 79 11.21 -1.61 6.66
C LYS A 79 9.81 -1.79 7.29
N ASN A 80 8.93 -2.59 6.68
CA ASN A 80 7.53 -2.74 7.12
C ASN A 80 7.26 -4.04 7.91
N LYS A 81 8.24 -4.92 8.08
CA LYS A 81 8.07 -6.12 8.93
C LYS A 81 7.86 -5.69 10.39
N GLY A 82 6.61 -5.75 10.85
CA GLY A 82 6.22 -5.51 12.24
C GLY A 82 5.07 -4.53 12.45
N LEU A 83 4.66 -3.77 11.43
CA LEU A 83 3.57 -2.80 11.55
C LEU A 83 2.17 -3.41 11.30
N ASP A 84 2.10 -4.55 10.60
CA ASP A 84 0.83 -5.24 10.31
C ASP A 84 0.07 -5.67 11.58
N GLY A 85 0.77 -5.81 12.72
CA GLY A 85 0.19 -6.11 14.03
C GLY A 85 0.02 -4.90 14.95
N LEU A 86 0.37 -3.69 14.52
CA LEU A 86 0.26 -2.50 15.35
C LEU A 86 -1.21 -2.05 15.41
N LEU A 87 -1.80 -2.15 16.60
CA LEU A 87 -3.11 -1.60 16.90
C LEU A 87 -2.98 -0.12 17.30
N LEU A 88 -3.67 0.75 16.58
CA LEU A 88 -3.79 2.17 16.88
C LEU A 88 -5.20 2.47 17.38
N TYR A 89 -5.33 3.47 18.24
CA TYR A 89 -6.63 4.00 18.63
C TYR A 89 -7.03 5.13 17.69
N CYS A 90 -8.25 5.08 17.17
CA CYS A 90 -8.77 6.16 16.33
C CYS A 90 -8.75 7.47 17.11
N PRO A 91 -8.14 8.55 16.61
CA PRO A 91 -8.05 9.82 17.34
C PRO A 91 -9.41 10.52 17.51
N VAL A 92 -10.45 10.07 16.79
CA VAL A 92 -11.79 10.66 16.81
C VAL A 92 -12.71 9.89 17.77
N CYS A 93 -12.78 8.56 17.65
CA CYS A 93 -13.73 7.75 18.43
C CYS A 93 -13.08 6.73 19.37
N GLN A 94 -11.75 6.69 19.46
CA GLN A 94 -10.99 5.77 20.32
C GLN A 94 -11.24 4.28 20.04
N VAL A 95 -11.78 3.92 18.88
CA VAL A 95 -11.88 2.52 18.46
C VAL A 95 -10.50 2.02 18.05
N PRO A 96 -10.01 0.91 18.63
CA PRO A 96 -8.75 0.32 18.20
C PRO A 96 -8.90 -0.33 16.82
N ASP A 97 -7.92 -0.13 15.95
CA ASP A 97 -7.86 -0.78 14.64
C ASP A 97 -6.39 -0.99 14.22
N SER A 98 -6.15 -1.91 13.28
CA SER A 98 -4.81 -2.09 12.71
C SER A 98 -4.36 -0.84 11.95
N LEU A 99 -3.06 -0.57 11.89
CA LEU A 99 -2.52 0.57 11.14
C LEU A 99 -3.07 0.66 9.70
N ILE A 100 -3.17 -0.47 9.01
CA ILE A 100 -3.67 -0.57 7.64
C ILE A 100 -5.17 -0.23 7.57
N ALA A 101 -5.97 -0.79 8.48
CA ALA A 101 -7.42 -0.59 8.51
C ALA A 101 -7.84 0.77 9.08
N MET A 102 -7.01 1.40 9.91
CA MET A 102 -7.29 2.71 10.53
C MET A 102 -7.60 3.79 9.48
N ARG A 103 -6.94 3.75 8.31
CA ARG A 103 -7.24 4.69 7.22
C ARG A 103 -8.60 4.45 6.58
N ALA A 104 -9.04 3.20 6.47
CA ALA A 104 -10.39 2.87 6.01
C ALA A 104 -11.41 3.29 7.06
N HIS A 105 -11.18 2.94 8.33
CA HIS A 105 -11.99 3.35 9.48
C HIS A 105 -12.25 4.87 9.50
N ILE A 106 -11.19 5.68 9.42
CA ILE A 106 -11.33 7.15 9.44
C ILE A 106 -12.13 7.66 8.23
N ARG A 107 -11.91 7.09 7.04
CA ARG A 107 -12.64 7.50 5.84
C ARG A 107 -14.11 7.09 5.87
N GLU A 108 -14.44 5.93 6.43
CA GLU A 108 -15.81 5.42 6.43
C GLU A 108 -16.64 5.98 7.58
N ARG A 109 -16.05 6.09 8.79
CA ARG A 109 -16.79 6.50 10.00
C ARG A 109 -16.67 7.99 10.33
N HIS A 110 -15.63 8.65 9.85
CA HIS A 110 -15.33 10.05 10.20
C HIS A 110 -15.22 10.96 8.97
N TYR A 111 -15.81 10.57 7.84
CA TYR A 111 -15.79 11.33 6.58
C TYR A 111 -16.26 12.79 6.76
N GLU A 112 -17.41 12.98 7.39
CA GLU A 112 -18.01 14.31 7.56
C GLU A 112 -17.11 15.25 8.38
N LEU A 113 -16.36 14.70 9.36
CA LEU A 113 -15.43 15.48 10.15
C LEU A 113 -14.22 15.90 9.31
N LEU A 114 -13.71 15.00 8.45
CA LEU A 114 -12.64 15.33 7.50
C LEU A 114 -13.09 16.42 6.53
N GLU A 115 -14.33 16.36 6.03
CA GLU A 115 -14.88 17.36 5.12
C GLU A 115 -14.99 18.74 5.79
N LYS A 116 -15.51 18.79 7.02
CA LYS A 116 -15.57 20.04 7.82
C LYS A 116 -14.18 20.64 8.08
N LEU A 117 -13.17 19.81 8.30
CA LEU A 117 -11.79 20.27 8.48
C LEU A 117 -11.16 20.79 7.18
N GLN A 118 -11.50 20.18 6.03
CA GLN A 118 -11.06 20.67 4.73
C GLN A 118 -11.68 22.02 4.38
N GLN A 119 -12.98 22.19 4.64
CA GLN A 119 -13.69 23.46 4.42
C GLN A 119 -13.20 24.58 5.34
N LYS A 120 -12.71 24.25 6.54
CA LYS A 120 -12.17 25.21 7.50
C LYS A 120 -10.75 25.70 7.20
N LYS A 121 -10.07 25.23 6.15
CA LYS A 121 -8.78 25.81 5.77
C LYS A 121 -9.00 27.28 5.37
N PRO A 122 -8.55 28.25 6.17
CA PRO A 122 -8.64 29.65 5.79
C PRO A 122 -7.79 29.82 4.54
N GLY A 123 -8.32 30.49 3.53
CA GLY A 123 -7.55 30.86 2.35
C GLY A 123 -6.32 31.66 2.78
N ILE A 124 -5.15 31.02 2.84
CA ILE A 124 -3.86 31.69 3.09
C ILE A 124 -3.44 32.55 1.88
N ASN A 125 -4.25 32.62 0.81
CA ASN A 125 -3.99 33.45 -0.37
C ASN A 125 -5.20 34.33 -0.74
N GLN A 126 -5.57 35.29 0.12
CA GLN A 126 -6.19 36.53 -0.35
C GLN A 126 -5.36 37.69 0.16
N SER A 127 -4.27 37.94 -0.55
CA SER A 127 -3.64 39.26 -0.57
C SER A 127 -4.69 40.27 -1.01
N GLN A 128 -4.86 41.29 -0.15
CA GLN A 128 -5.61 42.51 -0.42
C GLN A 128 -5.11 43.12 -1.73
N ASP A 129 -5.99 43.23 -2.72
CA ASP A 129 -5.92 44.32 -3.68
C ASP A 129 -7.34 44.88 -3.86
N ASN A 130 -7.40 46.19 -3.64
CA ASN A 130 -8.57 47.04 -3.59
C ASN A 130 -9.13 47.34 -5.00
N ASP A 131 -10.37 47.84 -4.96
CA ASP A 131 -11.01 48.76 -5.90
C ASP A 131 -11.57 48.23 -7.22
N GLY A 132 -12.90 48.23 -7.33
CA GLY A 132 -13.58 47.97 -8.61
C GLY A 132 -15.09 47.80 -8.55
N ASN A 133 -15.79 48.80 -8.01
CA ASN A 133 -17.21 49.11 -8.20
C ASN A 133 -17.84 48.56 -9.50
N PHE A 134 -18.87 47.72 -9.42
CA PHE A 134 -20.02 47.74 -10.35
C PHE A 134 -21.24 47.04 -9.74
N GLN A 135 -22.26 47.86 -9.44
CA GLN A 135 -23.64 47.43 -9.21
C GLN A 135 -24.26 46.93 -10.51
N HIS A 136 -25.01 45.83 -10.48
CA HIS A 136 -26.24 45.67 -11.26
C HIS A 136 -27.15 44.60 -10.64
N SER A 137 -28.44 44.86 -10.76
CA SER A 137 -29.54 44.34 -9.95
C SER A 137 -30.44 43.38 -10.75
N HIS A 138 -30.92 42.32 -10.10
CA HIS A 138 -32.22 41.60 -10.27
C HIS A 138 -32.55 40.88 -11.61
N PRO A 139 -33.60 40.02 -11.69
CA PRO A 139 -34.41 39.33 -10.67
C PRO A 139 -34.60 37.80 -10.92
N ALA A 140 -35.47 37.20 -10.09
CA ALA A 140 -35.83 35.79 -9.91
C ALA A 140 -36.71 35.12 -10.99
N THR A 141 -36.64 33.78 -11.05
CA THR A 141 -37.70 32.81 -11.46
C THR A 141 -37.32 31.44 -10.86
N ALA A 142 -38.06 30.86 -9.92
CA ALA A 142 -39.32 30.11 -10.03
C ALA A 142 -39.16 28.63 -10.48
N ASN A 143 -39.47 27.74 -9.53
CA ASN A 143 -40.09 26.41 -9.61
C ASN A 143 -39.52 25.31 -10.53
N GLY A 144 -39.23 24.16 -9.91
CA GLY A 144 -39.10 22.87 -10.59
C GLY A 144 -38.87 21.73 -9.59
N VAL A 145 -39.94 21.25 -8.97
CA VAL A 145 -39.96 20.02 -8.16
C VAL A 145 -39.89 18.83 -9.11
N SER A 146 -38.80 18.07 -9.09
CA SER A 146 -38.71 16.74 -9.71
C SER A 146 -38.57 15.69 -8.62
N HIS A 147 -39.64 14.93 -8.40
CA HIS A 147 -39.59 13.67 -7.66
C HIS A 147 -38.83 12.65 -8.50
N GLU A 148 -37.53 12.51 -8.26
CA GLU A 148 -36.78 11.32 -8.65
C GLU A 148 -37.06 10.23 -7.62
N THR A 149 -37.79 9.20 -8.03
CA THR A 149 -37.84 7.91 -7.37
C THR A 149 -36.42 7.36 -7.34
N LYS A 150 -35.75 7.49 -6.18
CA LYS A 150 -34.51 6.79 -5.87
C LYS A 150 -34.79 5.29 -5.94
N GLU A 151 -34.45 4.65 -7.05
CA GLU A 151 -34.17 3.22 -7.06
C GLU A 151 -33.05 2.99 -6.05
N ALA A 152 -33.43 2.44 -4.90
CA ALA A 152 -32.49 2.02 -3.87
C ALA A 152 -31.61 0.93 -4.49
N ASN A 153 -30.43 1.34 -4.95
CA ASN A 153 -29.34 0.45 -5.28
C ASN A 153 -28.95 -0.27 -3.98
N ARG A 154 -29.63 -1.39 -3.69
CA ARG A 154 -29.39 -2.21 -2.51
C ARG A 154 -28.00 -2.79 -2.67
N GLY A 155 -27.00 -2.10 -2.13
CA GLY A 155 -25.63 -2.57 -2.12
C GLY A 155 -25.57 -3.93 -1.43
N PHE A 156 -24.84 -4.85 -2.05
CA PHE A 156 -24.41 -6.09 -1.41
C PHE A 156 -23.00 -5.90 -0.89
N ARG A 157 -22.69 -6.52 0.25
CA ARG A 157 -21.34 -6.59 0.84
C ARG A 157 -21.02 -8.04 1.17
N VAL A 158 -19.75 -8.39 1.15
CA VAL A 158 -19.27 -9.76 1.42
C VAL A 158 -18.97 -9.90 2.91
N CYS A 159 -19.50 -10.95 3.56
CA CYS A 159 -19.20 -11.28 4.95
C CYS A 159 -17.72 -11.71 5.09
N PRO A 160 -16.94 -11.13 6.02
CA PRO A 160 -15.52 -11.46 6.19
C PRO A 160 -15.28 -12.88 6.75
N ASN A 161 -16.30 -13.51 7.35
CA ASN A 161 -16.15 -14.81 8.02
C ASN A 161 -16.54 -15.99 7.11
N CYS A 162 -17.57 -15.87 6.27
CA CYS A 162 -18.02 -16.93 5.36
C CYS A 162 -17.87 -16.62 3.86
N SER A 163 -17.50 -15.38 3.50
CA SER A 163 -17.41 -14.91 2.11
C SER A 163 -18.73 -14.91 1.32
N GLU A 164 -19.89 -15.01 1.97
CA GLU A 164 -21.20 -14.89 1.33
C GLU A 164 -21.59 -13.41 1.13
N GLU A 165 -22.36 -13.12 0.08
CA GLU A 165 -22.88 -11.80 -0.22
C GLU A 165 -24.19 -11.54 0.54
N TRP A 166 -24.28 -10.41 1.23
CA TRP A 166 -25.42 -9.99 2.03
C TRP A 166 -25.85 -8.58 1.69
N ALA A 167 -27.14 -8.29 1.80
CA ALA A 167 -27.63 -6.91 1.69
C ALA A 167 -26.97 -6.04 2.77
N CYS A 168 -26.65 -4.79 2.45
CA CYS A 168 -26.01 -3.86 3.39
C CYS A 168 -26.77 -3.73 4.73
N GLU A 169 -28.10 -3.89 4.73
CA GLU A 169 -28.94 -3.80 5.94
C GLU A 169 -28.85 -5.06 6.82
N GLU A 170 -28.43 -6.19 6.26
CA GLU A 170 -28.41 -7.50 6.93
C GLU A 170 -26.99 -7.96 7.31
N ILE A 171 -25.95 -7.39 6.67
CA ILE A 171 -24.57 -7.86 6.84
C ILE A 171 -24.04 -7.71 8.27
N GLU A 172 -24.47 -6.69 9.02
CA GLU A 172 -24.00 -6.49 10.40
C GLU A 172 -24.52 -7.60 11.32
N ALA A 173 -25.83 -7.90 11.25
CA ALA A 173 -26.44 -8.98 12.03
C ALA A 173 -25.86 -10.35 11.64
N HIS A 174 -25.68 -10.60 10.34
CA HIS A 174 -25.05 -11.83 9.87
C HIS A 174 -23.60 -11.95 10.35
N ALA A 175 -22.79 -10.89 10.24
CA ALA A 175 -21.37 -10.94 10.59
C ALA A 175 -21.16 -11.27 12.08
N GLU A 176 -22.00 -10.75 12.97
CA GLU A 176 -21.97 -11.07 14.41
C GLU A 176 -22.32 -12.54 14.67
N GLU A 177 -23.40 -13.06 14.06
CA GLU A 177 -23.81 -14.46 14.25
C GLU A 177 -22.84 -15.45 13.61
N CYS A 178 -22.29 -15.10 12.44
CA CYS A 178 -21.27 -15.87 11.74
C CYS A 178 -19.96 -15.92 12.55
N PHE A 179 -19.54 -14.81 13.14
CA PHE A 179 -18.36 -14.76 14.02
C PHE A 179 -18.56 -15.64 15.26
N LYS A 180 -19.72 -15.54 15.92
CA LYS A 180 -20.03 -16.36 17.10
C LYS A 180 -20.03 -17.86 16.75
N SER A 181 -20.66 -18.23 15.64
CA SER A 181 -20.66 -19.60 15.14
C SER A 181 -19.25 -20.12 14.82
N HIS A 182 -18.38 -19.26 14.27
CA HIS A 182 -16.99 -19.60 14.00
C HIS A 182 -16.21 -19.87 15.29
N MET A 183 -16.39 -19.03 16.32
CA MET A 183 -15.76 -19.22 17.63
C MET A 183 -16.25 -20.50 18.34
N GLU A 184 -17.55 -20.79 18.32
CA GLU A 184 -18.10 -22.02 18.90
C GLU A 184 -17.59 -23.29 18.20
N ARG A 185 -17.34 -23.25 16.88
CA ARG A 185 -16.69 -24.35 16.14
C ARG A 185 -15.23 -24.52 16.54
N GLN A 186 -14.52 -23.42 16.78
CA GLN A 186 -13.13 -23.46 17.21
C GLN A 186 -12.97 -24.06 18.61
N GLU A 187 -13.89 -23.76 19.53
CA GLU A 187 -13.86 -24.29 20.91
C GLU A 187 -14.25 -25.76 20.99
N THR A 188 -15.14 -26.22 20.11
CA THR A 188 -15.65 -27.60 20.17
C THR A 188 -14.74 -28.63 19.50
N GLY A 189 -13.72 -28.21 18.75
CA GLY A 189 -12.68 -29.07 18.17
C GLY A 189 -13.19 -30.20 17.26
N LYS A 190 -14.48 -30.17 16.90
CA LYS A 190 -15.12 -31.18 16.05
C LYS A 190 -15.15 -30.64 14.63
N GLU A 191 -14.37 -31.26 13.76
CA GLU A 191 -14.48 -31.13 12.31
C GLU A 191 -15.89 -31.54 11.86
N ALA A 192 -16.82 -30.59 11.84
CA ALA A 192 -18.12 -30.79 11.24
C ALA A 192 -17.97 -30.62 9.73
N ALA A 193 -17.99 -31.74 9.01
CA ALA A 193 -18.23 -31.78 7.57
C ALA A 193 -19.43 -30.88 7.23
N SER A 194 -19.26 -30.06 6.20
CA SER A 194 -20.20 -29.07 5.70
C SER A 194 -21.64 -29.59 5.61
N ARG A 195 -22.50 -29.15 6.53
CA ARG A 195 -23.96 -29.09 6.30
C ARG A 195 -24.30 -27.66 5.91
N GLY A 196 -24.77 -27.46 4.69
CA GLY A 196 -25.23 -26.13 4.28
C GLY A 196 -25.57 -25.89 2.81
N HIS A 197 -25.97 -26.91 2.04
CA HIS A 197 -26.70 -26.66 0.78
C HIS A 197 -28.06 -27.36 0.85
N GLU A 198 -28.95 -26.82 1.66
CA GLU A 198 -30.35 -27.18 1.60
C GLU A 198 -31.21 -25.96 1.92
N LYS A 199 -31.45 -25.16 0.87
CA LYS A 199 -32.68 -24.42 0.53
C LYS A 199 -32.32 -23.22 -0.33
N HIS A 200 -32.37 -23.40 -1.64
CA HIS A 200 -32.92 -22.43 -2.61
C HIS A 200 -33.08 -23.15 -3.95
N ALA A 201 -34.04 -24.09 -4.00
CA ALA A 201 -34.60 -24.54 -5.26
C ALA A 201 -35.65 -23.51 -5.68
N ILE A 202 -35.22 -22.49 -6.42
CA ILE A 202 -36.10 -21.70 -7.27
C ILE A 202 -35.74 -22.06 -8.72
N THR A 203 -36.69 -22.76 -9.32
CA THR A 203 -36.82 -23.14 -10.71
C THR A 203 -36.41 -22.03 -11.69
N CYS A 204 -35.51 -22.33 -12.63
CA CYS A 204 -35.52 -21.70 -13.94
C CYS A 204 -34.98 -22.69 -14.99
N PRO A 205 -35.59 -22.77 -16.18
CA PRO A 205 -35.49 -23.92 -17.07
C PRO A 205 -34.26 -23.89 -17.99
N GLU A 206 -34.02 -25.09 -18.52
CA GLU A 206 -33.03 -25.50 -19.50
C GLU A 206 -32.88 -24.53 -20.68
N ASP A 207 -31.63 -24.27 -21.07
CA ASP A 207 -31.31 -24.09 -22.47
C ASP A 207 -29.97 -24.76 -22.80
N GLN A 208 -30.08 -25.66 -23.77
CA GLN A 208 -29.01 -26.44 -24.37
C GLN A 208 -28.07 -25.51 -25.14
N ASN A 209 -26.76 -25.60 -24.92
CA ASN A 209 -25.86 -25.50 -26.07
C ASN A 209 -24.53 -26.20 -25.87
N GLN A 210 -24.17 -26.91 -26.92
CA GLN A 210 -23.01 -27.77 -27.08
C GLN A 210 -21.74 -26.91 -27.19
N ASN A 211 -20.66 -27.35 -26.55
CA ASN A 211 -19.31 -27.15 -27.07
C ASN A 211 -18.35 -28.16 -26.41
N GLU A 212 -18.09 -29.24 -27.15
CA GLU A 212 -16.96 -30.12 -26.94
C GLU A 212 -15.66 -29.32 -27.13
N ILE A 213 -14.93 -29.07 -26.05
CA ILE A 213 -13.52 -28.74 -26.11
C ILE A 213 -12.77 -29.88 -25.43
N HIS A 214 -12.16 -30.71 -26.28
CA HIS A 214 -11.14 -31.69 -25.94
C HIS A 214 -10.05 -31.07 -25.05
N SER A 215 -10.20 -31.20 -23.74
CA SER A 215 -9.10 -31.03 -22.80
C SER A 215 -8.56 -32.40 -22.46
N LYS A 216 -7.45 -32.77 -23.11
CA LYS A 216 -6.62 -33.91 -22.73
C LYS A 216 -6.20 -33.72 -21.28
N SER A 217 -6.90 -34.43 -20.40
CA SER A 217 -6.48 -34.70 -19.03
C SER A 217 -5.12 -35.38 -19.08
N HIS A 218 -4.06 -34.61 -18.89
CA HIS A 218 -2.81 -35.16 -18.36
C HIS A 218 -3.13 -35.67 -16.96
N GLN A 219 -3.28 -37.00 -16.84
CA GLN A 219 -2.95 -37.71 -15.62
C GLN A 219 -1.48 -37.42 -15.33
N SER A 220 -1.23 -36.33 -14.60
CA SER A 220 -0.03 -36.22 -13.81
C SER A 220 -0.31 -37.04 -12.55
N ASP A 221 0.25 -38.24 -12.55
CA ASP A 221 0.40 -39.09 -11.38
C ASP A 221 0.78 -38.21 -10.19
N LYS A 222 -0.16 -38.05 -9.25
CA LYS A 222 0.13 -37.59 -7.91
C LYS A 222 0.95 -38.69 -7.25
N GLU A 223 2.23 -38.79 -7.61
CA GLU A 223 3.22 -39.29 -6.66
C GLU A 223 3.09 -38.41 -5.42
N GLY A 224 2.74 -39.05 -4.30
CA GLY A 224 2.69 -38.40 -3.00
C GLY A 224 4.06 -37.81 -2.71
N SER A 225 4.24 -36.53 -3.07
CA SER A 225 5.31 -35.69 -2.56
C SER A 225 5.02 -35.51 -1.09
N ASP A 226 5.61 -36.40 -0.31
CA ASP A 226 5.55 -36.42 1.14
C ASP A 226 6.02 -35.05 1.64
N PRO A 227 5.13 -34.18 2.16
CA PRO A 227 5.47 -32.79 2.45
C PRO A 227 6.64 -32.65 3.43
N CYS A 228 6.91 -33.69 4.23
CA CYS A 228 8.10 -33.79 5.07
C CYS A 228 9.42 -33.74 4.28
N LYS A 229 9.53 -34.39 3.12
CA LYS A 229 10.77 -34.41 2.33
C LYS A 229 11.11 -33.04 1.74
N CYS A 230 10.09 -32.25 1.38
CA CYS A 230 10.29 -30.88 0.91
C CYS A 230 10.79 -29.96 2.02
N LEU A 231 10.25 -30.12 3.24
CA LEU A 231 10.68 -29.34 4.40
C LEU A 231 12.11 -29.67 4.83
N GLU A 232 12.51 -30.94 4.85
CA GLU A 232 13.88 -31.35 5.17
C GLU A 232 14.91 -30.74 4.20
N GLU A 233 14.56 -30.70 2.91
CA GLU A 233 15.41 -30.12 1.87
C GLU A 233 15.55 -28.60 2.03
N GLU A 234 14.45 -27.92 2.36
CA GLU A 234 14.46 -26.48 2.63
C GLU A 234 15.29 -26.14 3.87
N VAL A 235 15.13 -26.90 4.96
CA VAL A 235 15.94 -26.76 6.18
C VAL A 235 17.42 -26.97 5.88
N ARG A 236 17.78 -27.95 5.05
CA ARG A 236 19.16 -28.18 4.61
C ARG A 236 19.72 -26.97 3.84
N LYS A 237 18.96 -26.45 2.87
CA LYS A 237 19.35 -25.25 2.10
C LYS A 237 19.55 -24.02 2.99
N LEU A 238 18.67 -23.83 3.98
CA LEU A 238 18.77 -22.73 4.93
C LEU A 238 20.02 -22.86 5.82
N ARG A 239 20.34 -24.06 6.31
CA ARG A 239 21.58 -24.30 7.08
C ARG A 239 22.83 -24.01 6.25
N ASP A 240 22.86 -24.44 5.00
CA ASP A 240 23.98 -24.17 4.09
C ASP A 240 24.13 -22.67 3.80
N LEU A 241 23.00 -21.95 3.68
CA LEU A 241 23.00 -20.51 3.51
C LEU A 241 23.54 -19.78 4.74
N ILE A 242 23.11 -20.18 5.95
CA ILE A 242 23.60 -19.62 7.22
C ILE A 242 25.12 -19.79 7.30
N LYS A 243 25.63 -20.99 7.04
CA LYS A 243 27.08 -21.26 7.08
C LYS A 243 27.88 -20.37 6.12
N ARG A 244 27.41 -20.19 4.88
CA ARG A 244 28.06 -19.28 3.91
C ARG A 244 28.02 -17.81 4.36
N LEU A 245 26.94 -17.40 5.04
CA LEU A 245 26.84 -16.04 5.58
C LEU A 245 27.79 -15.83 6.75
N GLU A 246 27.93 -16.79 7.65
CA GLU A 246 28.90 -16.77 8.75
C GLU A 246 30.34 -16.66 8.23
N GLU A 247 30.71 -17.49 7.25
CA GLU A 247 32.03 -17.42 6.59
C GLU A 247 32.26 -16.05 5.93
N ARG A 248 31.24 -15.46 5.30
CA ARG A 248 31.34 -14.13 4.69
C ARG A 248 31.52 -13.04 5.74
N ILE A 249 30.83 -13.13 6.87
CA ILE A 249 30.98 -12.20 8.00
C ILE A 249 32.41 -12.27 8.55
N GLU A 250 32.92 -13.48 8.81
CA GLU A 250 34.28 -13.67 9.32
C GLU A 250 35.34 -13.06 8.37
N ASN A 251 35.18 -13.28 7.07
CA ASN A 251 36.05 -12.72 6.04
C ASN A 251 36.00 -11.18 5.96
N LEU A 252 34.87 -10.56 6.30
CA LEU A 252 34.72 -9.10 6.35
C LEU A 252 35.24 -8.51 7.65
N GLU A 253 35.10 -9.21 8.78
CA GLU A 253 35.57 -8.73 10.07
C GLU A 253 37.09 -8.80 10.22
N ALA A 254 37.74 -9.81 9.63
CA ALA A 254 39.19 -9.97 9.68
C ALA A 254 39.99 -8.74 9.19
N PRO A 255 39.72 -8.16 8.00
CA PRO A 255 40.40 -6.94 7.55
C PRO A 255 40.05 -5.73 8.41
N LEU A 256 38.80 -5.61 8.91
CA LEU A 256 38.41 -4.53 9.81
C LEU A 256 39.20 -4.55 11.12
N ARG A 257 39.39 -5.73 11.73
CA ARG A 257 40.22 -5.90 12.93
C ARG A 257 41.67 -5.46 12.69
N ARG A 258 42.23 -5.73 11.50
CA ARG A 258 43.58 -5.27 11.11
C ARG A 258 43.64 -3.75 11.01
N ILE A 259 42.69 -3.13 10.29
CA ILE A 259 42.61 -1.67 10.12
C ILE A 259 42.49 -0.97 11.48
N ILE A 260 41.63 -1.47 12.38
CA ILE A 260 41.47 -0.90 13.73
C ILE A 260 42.78 -0.98 14.51
N THR A 261 43.52 -2.07 14.39
CA THR A 261 44.82 -2.25 15.07
C THR A 261 45.87 -1.28 14.54
N GLU A 262 45.94 -1.10 13.21
CA GLU A 262 46.85 -0.13 12.58
C GLU A 262 46.53 1.31 12.96
N LEU A 263 45.25 1.68 13.01
CA LEU A 263 44.82 3.01 13.44
C LEU A 263 45.22 3.29 14.90
N LYS A 264 45.00 2.33 15.80
CA LYS A 264 45.45 2.43 17.20
C LYS A 264 46.97 2.54 17.33
N ALA A 265 47.72 1.86 16.48
CA ALA A 265 49.18 1.98 16.45
C ALA A 265 49.63 3.38 15.99
N LYS A 266 48.99 3.92 14.95
CA LYS A 266 49.26 5.28 14.45
C LYS A 266 48.90 6.35 15.49
N GLU A 267 47.75 6.24 16.13
CA GLU A 267 47.31 7.16 17.19
C GLU A 267 48.33 7.24 18.35
N LYS A 268 48.87 6.08 18.78
CA LYS A 268 49.93 6.03 19.79
C LYS A 268 51.23 6.68 19.31
N SER A 269 51.57 6.55 18.02
CA SER A 269 52.78 7.18 17.47
C SER A 269 52.65 8.71 17.40
N TYR A 270 51.46 9.24 17.06
CA TYR A 270 51.19 10.68 17.07
C TYR A 270 51.23 11.26 18.47
N SER A 271 50.63 10.57 19.45
CA SER A 271 50.60 11.04 20.85
C SER A 271 52.00 11.19 21.45
N ARG A 272 52.98 10.39 21.01
CA ARG A 272 54.38 10.50 21.46
C ARG A 272 55.15 11.65 20.79
N SER A 273 54.74 12.07 19.61
CA SER A 273 55.43 13.14 18.86
C SER A 273 55.05 14.55 19.33
N THR A 274 53.94 14.70 20.05
CA THR A 274 53.44 15.99 20.55
C THR A 274 53.98 16.38 21.92
N ASP A 275 54.68 15.47 22.61
CA ASP A 275 55.25 15.70 23.95
C ASP A 275 56.73 16.18 23.90
N VAL A 276 57.25 16.52 22.71
CA VAL A 276 58.62 17.05 22.49
C VAL A 276 58.54 18.50 22.04
#